data_AF-R8H1G9-F1
#
_entry.id   AF-R8H1G9-F1
#
_cell.length_a   1.000
_cell.length_b   1.000
_cell.length_c   1.000
_cell.angle_alpha   90.00
_cell.angle_beta   90.00
_cell.angle_gamma   90.00
#
_symmetry.space_group_name_H-M   'P 1'
#
loop_
_entity.id
_entity.type
_entity.pdbx_description
1 polymer ?
#
loop_
_entity_poly.entity_id
_entity_poly.type
_entity_poly.pdbx_seq_one_letter_code
_entity_poly.pdbx_strand_id
1 'polypeptide(L)'
;MNIALPLPYSNMTGILKLCNDDNALIITSKLRENGRGDEGIYLHTRFFTIRLPLAETFIIKESKDQILEANHRMWIFGVKFLEIDYEIKKIEGK
;
A
#
# COMPACT_ATOMS: atom_id res chain seq x y z
N MET A 1 8.87 -2.07 2.08
CA MET A 1 8.46 -3.22 1.25
C MET A 1 8.20 -2.72 -0.15
N ASN A 2 8.69 -3.43 -1.16
CA ASN A 2 8.50 -3.06 -2.55
C ASN A 2 7.55 -4.07 -3.19
N ILE A 3 6.47 -3.61 -3.80
CA ILE A 3 5.48 -4.46 -4.47
C ILE A 3 5.48 -4.09 -5.94
N ALA A 4 5.82 -5.06 -6.79
CA ALA A 4 5.81 -4.88 -8.24
C ALA A 4 4.54 -5.50 -8.83
N LEU A 5 3.81 -4.71 -9.59
CA LEU A 5 2.71 -5.17 -10.42
C LEU A 5 3.16 -5.11 -11.90
N PRO A 6 3.39 -6.26 -12.54
CA PRO A 6 3.70 -6.29 -13.96
C PRO A 6 2.48 -5.84 -14.75
N LEU A 7 2.68 -4.88 -15.64
CA LEU A 7 1.67 -4.38 -16.56
C LEU A 7 2.12 -4.69 -18.00
N PRO A 8 1.20 -4.72 -18.97
CA PRO A 8 1.59 -4.78 -20.37
C PRO A 8 2.55 -3.61 -20.68
N TYR A 9 3.75 -3.93 -21.18
CA TYR A 9 4.79 -2.97 -21.58
C TYR A 9 5.37 -2.09 -20.47
N SER A 10 5.01 -2.31 -19.21
CA SER A 10 5.46 -1.49 -18.08
C SER A 10 5.48 -2.29 -16.77
N ASN A 11 6.14 -1.76 -15.75
CA ASN A 11 6.15 -2.33 -14.41
C ASN A 11 5.78 -1.23 -13.42
N MET A 12 4.68 -1.40 -12.70
CA MET A 12 4.36 -0.51 -11.59
C MET A 12 5.05 -1.03 -10.33
N THR A 13 5.80 -0.19 -9.63
CA THR A 13 6.46 -0.53 -8.36
C THR A 13 5.97 0.41 -7.28
N GLY A 14 5.28 -0.14 -6.28
CA GLY A 14 4.96 0.55 -5.04
C GLY A 14 6.08 0.36 -4.01
N ILE A 15 6.75 1.45 -3.63
CA ILE A 15 7.67 1.46 -2.50
C ILE A 15 6.86 1.91 -1.28
N LEU A 16 6.66 0.97 -0.36
CA LEU A 16 5.81 1.15 0.82
C LEU A 16 6.64 1.13 2.10
N LYS A 17 6.36 2.07 2.98
CA LYS A 17 6.93 2.09 4.33
C LYS A 17 6.04 1.33 5.28
N LEU A 18 6.67 0.52 6.13
CA LEU A 18 6.02 -0.13 7.25
C LEU A 18 6.21 0.72 8.51
N CYS A 19 5.12 0.92 9.23
CA CYS A 19 5.07 1.56 10.54
C CYS A 19 4.23 0.67 11.46
N ASN A 20 4.68 0.48 12.69
CA ASN A 20 3.89 -0.15 13.75
C ASN A 20 3.40 0.96 14.67
N ASP A 21 2.09 1.04 14.87
CA ASP A 21 1.42 2.06 15.66
C ASP A 21 0.31 1.40 16.49
N ASP A 22 0.44 1.35 17.82
CA ASP A 22 -0.58 0.89 18.76
C ASP A 22 -1.38 -0.36 18.32
N ASN A 23 -0.69 -1.48 18.10
CA ASN A 23 -1.23 -2.77 17.60
C ASN A 23 -1.81 -2.75 16.18
N ALA A 24 -1.55 -1.69 15.42
CA ALA A 24 -1.82 -1.61 13.99
C ALA A 24 -0.50 -1.68 13.19
N LEU A 25 -0.50 -2.48 12.14
CA LEU A 25 0.52 -2.44 11.11
C LEU A 25 0.05 -1.52 9.98
N ILE A 26 0.73 -0.38 9.85
CA ILE A 26 0.46 0.60 8.78
C ILE A 26 1.49 0.41 7.68
N ILE A 27 1.02 0.24 6.45
CA ILE A 27 1.85 0.14 5.25
C ILE A 27 1.43 1.27 4.31
N THR A 28 2.31 2.23 4.02
CA THR A 28 1.94 3.44 3.27
C THR A 28 2.95 3.82 2.19
N SER A 29 2.46 4.31 1.05
CA SER A 29 3.28 4.94 0.01
C SER A 29 3.30 6.47 0.11
N LYS A 30 2.62 7.04 1.11
CA LYS A 30 2.65 8.49 1.35
C LYS A 30 4.04 8.91 1.84
N LEU A 31 4.60 9.92 1.18
CA LEU A 31 5.80 10.59 1.66
C LEU A 31 5.54 11.18 3.04
N ARG A 32 6.52 11.03 3.91
CA ARG A 32 6.53 11.72 5.21
C ARG A 32 6.71 13.22 4.98
N GLU A 33 6.16 14.02 5.89
CA GLU A 33 6.35 15.49 5.88
C GLU A 33 7.83 15.90 5.97
N ASN A 34 8.67 15.06 6.56
CA ASN A 34 10.10 15.29 6.63
C ASN A 34 10.86 15.03 5.31
N GLY A 35 10.16 14.58 4.25
CA GLY A 35 10.72 14.33 2.92
C GLY A 35 11.77 13.22 2.85
N ARG A 36 11.95 12.43 3.92
CA ARG A 36 12.95 11.37 3.99
C ARG A 36 12.33 10.02 3.70
N GLY A 37 12.52 9.56 2.46
CA GLY A 37 12.22 8.20 2.02
C GLY A 37 11.78 8.15 0.55
N ASP A 38 11.88 6.96 -0.04
CA ASP A 38 11.55 6.71 -1.45
C ASP A 38 10.09 6.28 -1.62
N GLU A 39 9.25 6.43 -0.59
CA GLU A 39 7.87 5.98 -0.62
C GLU A 39 7.09 6.63 -1.76
N GLY A 40 6.38 5.80 -2.52
CA GLY A 40 5.61 6.25 -3.66
C GLY A 40 5.31 5.10 -4.61
N ILE A 41 4.42 5.38 -5.55
CA ILE A 41 4.10 4.47 -6.64
C ILE A 41 4.81 4.96 -7.89
N TYR A 42 5.60 4.11 -8.51
CA TYR A 42 6.40 4.41 -9.69
C TYR A 42 5.94 3.55 -10.85
N LEU A 43 5.82 4.15 -12.03
CA LEU A 43 5.62 3.44 -13.28
C LEU A 43 6.95 3.41 -14.02
N HIS A 44 7.49 2.21 -14.17
CA HIS A 44 8.66 1.94 -14.98
C HIS A 44 8.23 1.49 -16.38
N THR A 45 8.75 2.16 -17.40
CA THR A 45 8.60 1.79 -18.81
C THR A 45 9.98 1.57 -19.41
N ARG A 46 10.04 1.04 -20.63
CA ARG A 46 11.31 0.86 -21.36
C ARG A 46 12.15 2.15 -21.48
N PHE A 47 11.51 3.32 -21.51
CA PHE A 47 12.18 4.59 -21.80
C PHE A 47 12.40 5.46 -20.57
N PHE A 48 11.54 5.35 -19.56
CA PHE A 48 11.59 6.21 -18.38
C PHE A 48 10.90 5.58 -17.17
N THR A 49 11.27 6.07 -15.99
CA THR A 49 10.57 5.80 -14.73
C THR A 49 9.94 7.10 -14.26
N ILE A 50 8.62 7.09 -14.02
CA ILE A 50 7.89 8.24 -13.49
C ILE A 50 7.24 7.89 -12.16
N ARG A 51 7.25 8.85 -11.24
CA ARG A 51 6.44 8.76 -10.02
C ARG A 51 5.00 9.11 -10.37
N LEU A 52 4.07 8.23 -10.04
CA LEU A 52 2.64 8.45 -10.24
C LEU A 52 2.08 9.33 -9.11
N PRO A 53 1.04 10.13 -9.39
CA PRO A 53 0.30 10.89 -8.38
C PRO A 53 -0.65 9.99 -7.59
N LEU A 54 -0.24 8.75 -7.32
CA LEU A 54 -0.99 7.77 -6.56
C LEU A 54 -0.36 7.61 -5.19
N ALA A 55 -1.21 7.50 -4.18
CA ALA A 55 -0.81 7.12 -2.85
C ALA A 55 -1.74 6.03 -2.33
N GLU A 56 -1.23 5.17 -1.46
CA GLU A 56 -1.98 4.10 -0.83
C GLU A 56 -1.56 3.95 0.62
N THR A 57 -2.47 3.46 1.44
CA THR A 57 -2.25 3.18 2.85
C THR A 57 -3.11 1.99 3.25
N PHE A 58 -2.44 0.96 3.74
CA PHE A 58 -3.03 -0.20 4.35
C PHE A 58 -2.89 -0.06 5.86
N ILE A 59 -3.99 -0.24 6.57
CA ILE A 59 -4.03 -0.27 8.03
C ILE A 59 -4.52 -1.66 8.40
N ILE A 60 -3.61 -2.50 8.90
CA ILE A 60 -3.88 -3.86 9.31
C ILE A 60 -4.00 -3.87 10.83
N LYS A 61 -5.08 -4.42 11.36
CA LYS A 61 -5.34 -4.52 12.79
C LYS A 61 -5.85 -5.92 13.13
N GLU A 62 -5.52 -6.37 14.32
CA GLU A 62 -6.16 -7.55 14.90
C GLU A 62 -7.52 -7.14 15.48
N SER A 63 -8.57 -7.82 15.04
CA SER A 63 -9.93 -7.69 15.58
C SER A 63 -10.16 -8.71 16.68
N LYS A 64 -11.35 -8.68 17.28
CA LYS A 64 -11.75 -9.72 18.23
C LYS A 64 -11.81 -11.07 17.49
N ASP A 65 -11.54 -12.16 18.22
CA ASP A 65 -11.59 -13.54 17.70
C ASP A 65 -10.47 -13.94 16.71
N GLN A 66 -9.27 -13.34 16.82
CA GLN A 66 -8.09 -13.66 15.98
C GLN A 66 -8.28 -13.43 14.48
N ILE A 67 -9.25 -12.58 14.11
CA ILE A 67 -9.47 -12.16 12.73
C ILE A 67 -8.62 -10.92 12.46
N LEU A 68 -7.93 -10.91 11.33
CA LEU A 68 -7.17 -9.73 10.89
C LEU A 68 -8.05 -8.88 9.97
N GLU A 69 -8.22 -7.60 10.30
CA GLU A 69 -8.90 -6.64 9.44
C GLU A 69 -7.85 -5.77 8.75
N ALA A 70 -8.01 -5.51 7.45
CA ALA A 70 -7.16 -4.57 6.73
C ALA A 70 -8.01 -3.54 6.00
N ASN A 71 -7.80 -2.26 6.31
CA ASN A 71 -8.40 -1.13 5.61
C ASN A 71 -7.40 -0.62 4.59
N HIS A 72 -7.72 -0.70 3.31
CA HIS A 72 -6.88 -0.21 2.23
C HIS A 72 -7.51 1.02 1.59
N ARG A 73 -6.81 2.14 1.69
CA ARG A 73 -7.22 3.41 1.10
C ARG A 73 -6.27 3.80 0.00
N MET A 74 -6.82 4.23 -1.13
CA MET A 74 -6.06 4.75 -2.25
C MET A 74 -6.48 6.18 -2.58
N TRP A 75 -5.50 6.97 -2.97
CA TRP A 75 -5.66 8.36 -3.38
C TRP A 75 -5.03 8.57 -4.75
N ILE A 76 -5.65 9.43 -5.55
CA ILE A 76 -5.12 9.95 -6.81
C ILE A 76 -5.13 11.48 -6.75
N PHE A 77 -3.99 12.10 -7.01
CA PHE A 77 -3.80 13.55 -6.82
C PHE A 77 -4.22 14.07 -5.43
N GLY A 78 -4.08 13.23 -4.39
CA GLY A 78 -4.49 13.57 -3.01
C GLY A 78 -5.99 13.39 -2.71
N VAL A 79 -6.82 13.10 -3.73
CA VAL A 79 -8.26 12.81 -3.56
C VAL A 79 -8.44 11.31 -3.32
N LYS A 80 -9.18 10.94 -2.27
CA LYS A 80 -9.49 9.53 -1.98
C LYS A 80 -10.44 9.01 -3.07
N PHE A 81 -10.05 7.97 -3.79
CA PHE A 81 -10.88 7.41 -4.87
C PHE A 81 -11.36 5.97 -4.58
N LEU A 82 -10.65 5.24 -3.72
CA LEU A 82 -10.98 3.85 -3.41
C LEU A 82 -10.67 3.54 -1.95
N GLU A 83 -11.57 2.79 -1.32
CA GLU A 83 -11.40 2.21 0.00
C GLU A 83 -11.91 0.77 -0.06
N ILE A 84 -11.11 -0.17 0.43
CA ILE A 84 -11.43 -1.60 0.46
C ILE A 84 -11.17 -2.11 1.87
N ASP A 85 -12.20 -2.71 2.45
CA ASP A 85 -12.10 -3.37 3.75
C ASP A 85 -11.94 -4.88 3.51
N TYR A 86 -10.85 -5.43 4.03
CA TYR A 86 -10.53 -6.84 3.96
C TYR A 86 -10.73 -7.48 5.33
N GLU A 87 -11.31 -8.67 5.31
CA GLU A 87 -11.30 -9.60 6.43
C GLU A 87 -10.38 -10.77 6.08
N ILE A 88 -9.24 -10.83 6.76
CA ILE A 88 -8.19 -11.84 6.53
C ILE A 88 -8.42 -12.95 7.55
N LYS A 89 -8.94 -14.07 7.05
CA LYS A 89 -9.15 -15.29 7.81
C LYS A 89 -8.06 -16.31 7.50
N LYS A 90 -7.57 -16.98 8.54
CA LYS A 90 -6.73 -18.15 8.38
C LYS A 90 -7.59 -19.26 7.77
N ILE A 91 -7.24 -19.72 6.57
CA ILE A 91 -7.84 -20.92 5.99
C ILE A 91 -7.14 -22.11 6.67
N GLU A 92 -7.85 -22.82 7.55
CA GLU A 92 -7.38 -24.12 8.02
C GLU A 92 -7.45 -25.10 6.85
N GLY A 93 -6.29 -25.54 6.37
CA GLY A 93 -6.20 -26.52 5.30
C GLY A 93 -6.83 -27.84 5.73
N LYS A 94 -7.62 -28.43 4.83
CA LYS A 94 -7.97 -29.86 4.87
C LYS A 94 -6.77 -30.71 4.46
#